data_AF-A0A6V7W000-F1
#
_entry.id   AF-A0A6V7W000-F1
#
_cell.length_a   1.000
_cell.length_b   1.000
_cell.length_c   1.000
_cell.angle_alpha   90.00
_cell.angle_beta   90.00
_cell.angle_gamma   90.00
#
_symmetry.space_group_name_H-M   'P 1'
#
loop_
_entity.id
_entity.type
_entity.pdbx_description
1 polymer ?
#
loop_
_entity_poly.entity_id
_entity_poly.type
_entity_poly.pdbx_seq_one_letter_code
_entity_poly.pdbx_strand_id
1 'polypeptide(L)'
;MFAKIHALCQEILLLGMVDCIRINRYVLIVTQGCGNCSIEDKTECITCKKGHYCNTEDKVYKHCWTDKNKICKTKFNDACYTWRTPTNEVKKGCGKCPFHTCEECEGHRCNIETKPPFYCFGFMGSYNKCNKSDCYIAKIEKKNGGVFFYIFICRF
;
A
#
# COMPACT_ATOMS: atom_id res chain seq x y z
N MET A 1 -23.10 -5.15 3.59
CA MET A 1 -23.30 -6.61 3.71
C MET A 1 -22.67 -7.13 5.01
N PHE A 2 -23.01 -6.55 6.18
CA PHE A 2 -22.31 -6.84 7.46
C PHE A 2 -23.23 -7.39 8.57
N ALA A 3 -24.53 -7.54 8.30
CA ALA A 3 -25.51 -8.03 9.27
C ALA A 3 -25.50 -9.56 9.47
N LYS A 4 -24.74 -10.34 8.67
CA LYS A 4 -24.83 -11.81 8.66
C LYS A 4 -23.90 -12.56 9.63
N ILE A 5 -22.83 -11.93 10.14
CA ILE A 5 -21.94 -12.56 11.14
C ILE A 5 -22.45 -12.33 12.58
N HIS A 6 -23.37 -11.38 12.77
CA HIS A 6 -23.95 -10.98 14.05
C HIS A 6 -24.54 -12.15 14.88
N ALA A 7 -24.96 -13.25 14.25
CA ALA A 7 -25.62 -14.36 14.93
C ALA A 7 -24.67 -15.42 15.54
N LEU A 8 -23.35 -15.39 15.28
CA LEU A 8 -22.48 -16.53 15.60
C LEU A 8 -21.68 -16.44 16.90
N CYS A 9 -21.51 -15.26 17.52
CA CYS A 9 -20.83 -15.18 18.83
C CYS A 9 -21.78 -15.13 20.03
N GLN A 10 -23.10 -15.15 19.83
CA GLN A 10 -24.09 -14.73 20.84
C GLN A 10 -24.78 -15.88 21.63
N GLU A 11 -24.21 -17.09 21.66
CA GLU A 11 -24.80 -18.22 22.39
C GLU A 11 -23.97 -18.77 23.58
N ILE A 12 -23.03 -18.00 24.13
CA ILE A 12 -22.44 -18.36 25.44
C ILE A 12 -22.42 -17.13 26.36
N LEU A 13 -23.60 -16.84 26.91
CA LEU A 13 -23.71 -16.11 28.18
C LEU A 13 -23.01 -16.97 29.24
N LEU A 14 -21.80 -16.58 29.67
CA LEU A 14 -21.23 -16.71 31.03
C LEU A 14 -19.69 -16.77 31.11
N LEU A 15 -18.93 -16.78 30.01
CA LEU A 15 -17.46 -16.90 30.09
C LEU A 15 -16.76 -15.94 29.13
N GLY A 16 -16.39 -14.75 29.63
CA GLY A 16 -15.43 -13.81 29.05
C GLY A 16 -15.23 -13.91 27.53
N MET A 17 -16.19 -13.38 26.77
CA MET A 17 -16.21 -13.45 25.30
C MET A 17 -14.86 -13.04 24.72
N VAL A 18 -14.31 -13.93 23.91
CA VAL A 18 -13.06 -13.72 23.18
C VAL A 18 -13.42 -13.57 21.72
N ASP A 19 -13.10 -12.44 21.12
CA ASP A 19 -13.28 -12.23 19.69
C ASP A 19 -11.94 -12.35 18.98
N CYS A 20 -11.97 -12.78 17.72
CA CYS A 20 -10.78 -12.86 16.89
C CYS A 20 -10.97 -12.20 15.52
N ILE A 21 -9.87 -11.71 14.98
CA ILE A 21 -9.77 -11.24 13.61
C ILE A 21 -8.52 -11.80 12.94
N ARG A 22 -8.64 -12.15 11.67
CA ARG A 22 -7.58 -12.84 10.95
C ARG A 22 -7.53 -12.51 9.46
N ILE A 23 -6.34 -12.69 8.89
CA ILE A 23 -6.10 -12.64 7.45
C ILE A 23 -5.83 -14.06 6.94
N ASN A 24 -6.68 -14.55 6.05
CA ASN A 24 -6.46 -15.83 5.38
C ASN A 24 -5.19 -15.76 4.50
N ARG A 25 -4.28 -16.72 4.65
CA ARG A 25 -2.99 -16.71 3.93
C ARG A 25 -3.12 -16.74 2.41
N TYR A 26 -4.14 -17.42 1.88
CA TYR A 26 -4.32 -17.70 0.47
C TYR A 26 -5.13 -16.60 -0.22
N VAL A 27 -6.23 -16.18 0.40
CA VAL A 27 -7.17 -15.22 -0.21
C VAL A 27 -6.92 -13.78 0.24
N LEU A 28 -6.17 -13.57 1.33
CA LEU A 28 -5.85 -12.24 1.90
C LEU A 28 -7.09 -11.43 2.30
N ILE A 29 -8.17 -12.12 2.61
CA ILE A 29 -9.42 -11.54 3.12
C ILE A 29 -9.34 -11.46 4.64
N VAL A 30 -9.76 -10.32 5.17
CA VAL A 30 -9.97 -10.13 6.61
C VAL A 30 -11.28 -10.80 7.02
N THR A 31 -11.23 -11.63 8.05
CA THR A 31 -12.43 -12.29 8.60
C THR A 31 -12.47 -12.12 10.10
N GLN A 32 -13.68 -11.86 10.61
CA GLN A 32 -14.00 -11.80 12.03
C GLN A 32 -14.55 -13.16 12.50
N GLY A 33 -14.31 -13.51 13.75
CA GLY A 33 -14.84 -14.71 14.38
C GLY A 33 -14.78 -14.65 15.90
N CYS A 34 -15.15 -15.75 16.55
CA CYS A 34 -15.15 -15.90 18.00
C CYS A 34 -14.05 -16.89 18.45
N GLY A 35 -13.65 -16.81 19.70
CA GLY A 35 -12.65 -17.67 20.33
C GLY A 35 -11.21 -17.22 20.08
N ASN A 36 -10.26 -17.99 20.63
CA ASN A 36 -8.84 -17.76 20.40
C ASN A 36 -8.46 -18.10 18.96
N CYS A 37 -7.53 -17.30 18.41
CA CYS A 37 -6.88 -17.57 17.14
C CYS A 37 -5.93 -18.79 17.19
N SER A 38 -6.14 -19.79 16.34
CA SER A 38 -5.05 -20.66 15.84
C SER A 38 -4.33 -20.00 14.67
N ILE A 39 -3.01 -20.18 14.52
CA ILE A 39 -2.17 -19.55 13.47
C ILE A 39 -2.14 -20.39 12.18
N GLU A 40 -2.60 -21.64 12.20
CA GLU A 40 -2.65 -22.49 11.02
C GLU A 40 -3.44 -21.81 9.89
N ASP A 41 -2.82 -21.75 8.70
CA ASP A 41 -3.33 -21.12 7.47
C ASP A 41 -3.59 -19.61 7.50
N LYS A 42 -3.07 -18.91 8.50
CA LYS A 42 -3.25 -17.46 8.66
C LYS A 42 -1.91 -16.74 8.61
N THR A 43 -1.91 -15.59 7.93
CA THR A 43 -0.73 -14.70 7.93
C THR A 43 -0.77 -13.72 9.09
N GLU A 44 -1.95 -13.53 9.67
CA GLU A 44 -2.16 -12.73 10.86
C GLU A 44 -3.42 -13.18 11.59
N CYS A 45 -3.36 -13.20 12.91
CA CYS A 45 -4.49 -13.53 13.75
C CYS A 45 -4.35 -12.79 15.09
N ILE A 46 -5.35 -12.00 15.44
CA ILE A 46 -5.38 -11.21 16.68
C ILE A 46 -6.62 -11.60 17.45
N THR A 47 -6.43 -11.81 18.73
CA THR A 47 -7.48 -12.14 19.68
C THR A 47 -7.66 -10.98 20.64
N CYS A 48 -8.89 -10.63 20.97
CA CYS A 48 -9.21 -9.57 21.91
C CYS A 48 -10.29 -10.03 22.91
N LYS A 49 -10.20 -9.49 24.14
CA LYS A 49 -11.04 -9.89 25.28
C LYS A 49 -11.79 -8.71 25.91
N LYS A 50 -11.64 -7.50 25.36
CA LYS A 50 -12.15 -6.25 25.95
C LYS A 50 -13.43 -5.83 25.24
N GLY A 51 -14.57 -6.14 25.86
CA GLY A 51 -15.88 -5.72 25.38
C GLY A 51 -16.36 -6.52 24.16
N HIS A 52 -17.65 -6.38 23.84
CA HIS A 52 -18.25 -7.01 22.68
C HIS A 52 -17.71 -6.37 21.38
N TYR A 53 -17.44 -7.19 20.37
CA TYR A 53 -17.07 -6.76 19.02
C TYR A 53 -15.72 -6.03 18.95
N CYS A 54 -14.75 -6.46 19.76
CA CYS A 54 -13.44 -5.82 19.83
C CYS A 54 -12.52 -6.14 18.64
N ASN A 55 -12.93 -7.08 17.78
CA ASN A 55 -12.17 -7.63 16.67
C ASN A 55 -12.39 -6.84 15.37
N THR A 56 -12.19 -5.52 15.40
CA THR A 56 -12.33 -4.63 14.25
C THR A 56 -11.20 -4.82 13.21
N GLU A 57 -11.48 -4.55 11.93
CA GLU A 57 -10.55 -4.75 10.80
C GLU A 57 -9.20 -4.03 10.95
N ASP A 58 -9.22 -2.85 11.56
CA ASP A 58 -8.03 -2.03 11.80
C ASP A 58 -7.01 -2.65 12.78
N LYS A 59 -7.37 -3.75 13.46
CA LYS A 59 -6.46 -4.46 14.36
C LYS A 59 -5.37 -5.23 13.60
N VAL A 60 -5.67 -5.76 12.42
CA VAL A 60 -4.67 -6.52 11.63
C VAL A 60 -3.87 -5.58 10.73
N TYR A 61 -2.60 -5.91 10.50
CA TYR A 61 -1.75 -5.17 9.58
C TYR A 61 -2.10 -5.48 8.13
N LYS A 62 -2.09 -4.44 7.27
CA LYS A 62 -2.04 -4.62 5.83
C LYS A 62 -0.69 -5.19 5.43
N HIS A 63 -0.69 -6.12 4.49
CA HIS A 63 0.53 -6.80 4.02
C HIS A 63 0.84 -6.27 2.62
N CYS A 64 2.06 -5.80 2.39
CA CYS A 64 2.51 -5.34 1.08
C CYS A 64 3.72 -6.14 0.63
N TRP A 65 3.97 -6.16 -0.68
CA TRP A 65 5.22 -6.66 -1.21
C TRP A 65 6.35 -5.67 -0.96
N THR A 66 7.53 -6.19 -0.64
CA THR A 66 8.80 -5.48 -0.78
C THR A 66 9.57 -6.05 -1.95
N ASP A 67 10.72 -5.44 -2.23
CA ASP A 67 11.73 -6.04 -3.09
C ASP A 67 12.09 -7.45 -2.58
N LYS A 68 12.49 -8.33 -3.51
CA LYS A 68 12.85 -9.75 -3.25
C LYS A 68 11.67 -10.66 -2.83
N ASN A 69 10.44 -10.34 -3.24
CA ASN A 69 9.24 -11.13 -2.94
C ASN A 69 9.01 -11.39 -1.44
N LYS A 70 9.50 -10.48 -0.58
CA LYS A 70 9.22 -10.51 0.85
C LYS A 70 7.97 -9.68 1.16
N ILE A 71 7.40 -9.93 2.33
CA ILE A 71 6.20 -9.23 2.81
C ILE A 71 6.63 -8.28 3.93
N CYS A 72 6.19 -7.03 3.83
CA CYS A 72 6.21 -6.09 4.95
C CYS A 72 4.78 -5.87 5.47
N LYS A 73 4.69 -5.37 6.71
CA LYS A 73 3.42 -5.08 7.40
C LYS A 73 3.30 -3.59 7.65
N THR A 74 2.12 -3.03 7.41
CA THR A 74 1.77 -1.63 7.67
C THR A 74 0.38 -1.53 8.31
N LYS A 75 -0.01 -0.37 8.87
CA LYS A 75 -1.34 -0.22 9.47
C LYS A 75 -2.42 -0.57 8.46
N PHE A 76 -3.57 -1.08 8.92
CA PHE A 76 -4.65 -1.53 8.05
C PHE A 76 -5.07 -0.48 7.01
N ASN A 77 -5.12 0.80 7.41
CA ASN A 77 -5.52 1.92 6.56
C ASN A 77 -4.34 2.61 5.84
N ASP A 78 -3.10 2.13 6.02
CA ASP A 78 -1.95 2.68 5.29
C ASP A 78 -1.80 2.02 3.93
N ALA A 79 -1.22 2.71 2.95
CA ALA A 79 -1.05 2.19 1.60
C ALA A 79 0.06 1.13 1.47
N CYS A 80 0.03 0.41 0.36
CA CYS A 80 1.22 -0.19 -0.23
C CYS A 80 1.71 0.72 -1.36
N TYR A 81 3.00 0.71 -1.68
CA TYR A 81 3.50 1.53 -2.80
C TYR A 81 4.48 0.78 -3.70
N THR A 82 4.58 1.28 -4.93
CA THR A 82 5.71 1.03 -5.82
C THR A 82 6.33 2.36 -6.24
N TRP A 83 7.63 2.40 -6.46
CA TRP A 83 8.32 3.62 -6.86
C TRP A 83 9.40 3.34 -7.90
N ARG A 84 9.65 4.34 -8.75
CA ARG A 84 10.73 4.28 -9.74
C ARG A 84 12.00 4.90 -9.18
N THR A 85 13.09 4.15 -9.19
CA THR A 85 14.41 4.63 -8.78
C THR A 85 14.99 5.60 -9.81
N PRO A 86 16.02 6.38 -9.45
CA PRO A 86 16.77 7.19 -10.42
C PRO A 86 17.39 6.35 -11.56
N THR A 87 17.64 5.06 -11.33
CA THR A 87 18.14 4.10 -12.33
C THR A 87 17.02 3.41 -13.12
N ASN A 88 15.79 3.91 -13.03
CA ASN A 88 14.58 3.37 -13.67
C ASN A 88 14.12 1.98 -13.19
N GLU A 89 14.68 1.45 -12.10
CA GLU A 89 14.17 0.23 -11.48
C GLU A 89 12.83 0.50 -10.79
N VAL A 90 11.97 -0.52 -10.73
CA VAL A 90 10.72 -0.45 -9.95
C VAL A 90 10.93 -1.20 -8.65
N LYS A 91 10.79 -0.47 -7.53
CA LYS A 91 10.90 -1.01 -6.18
C LYS A 91 9.56 -0.94 -5.45
N LYS A 92 9.40 -1.74 -4.41
CA LYS A 92 8.14 -1.91 -3.67
C LYS A 92 8.31 -1.66 -2.17
N GLY A 93 7.26 -1.18 -1.50
CA GLY A 93 7.29 -0.97 -0.06
C GLY A 93 5.92 -0.88 0.62
N CYS A 94 5.98 -0.61 1.92
CA CYS A 94 4.85 -0.50 2.85
C CYS A 94 4.69 0.92 3.36
N GLY A 95 3.45 1.32 3.59
CA GLY A 95 3.12 2.60 4.19
C GLY A 95 2.90 3.68 3.13
N LYS A 96 2.86 4.92 3.61
CA LYS A 96 2.79 6.08 2.73
C LYS A 96 4.03 6.18 1.88
N CYS A 97 3.83 6.61 0.66
CA CYS A 97 4.91 6.76 -0.27
C CYS A 97 5.89 7.87 0.18
N PRO A 98 7.20 7.57 0.23
CA PRO A 98 8.21 8.56 0.63
C PRO A 98 8.76 9.41 -0.53
N PHE A 99 8.39 9.15 -1.78
CA PHE A 99 8.98 9.78 -2.97
C PHE A 99 7.92 10.30 -3.95
N HIS A 100 8.22 11.33 -4.74
CA HIS A 100 7.29 11.81 -5.77
C HIS A 100 7.14 10.85 -6.97
N THR A 101 8.04 9.86 -7.10
CA THR A 101 8.11 8.91 -8.23
C THR A 101 7.37 7.60 -7.98
N CYS A 102 6.38 7.62 -7.10
CA CYS A 102 5.67 6.44 -6.68
C CYS A 102 4.19 6.47 -7.01
N GLU A 103 3.58 5.31 -6.90
CA GLU A 103 2.14 5.12 -6.92
C GLU A 103 1.75 4.29 -5.70
N GLU A 104 0.72 4.75 -4.99
CA GLU A 104 0.12 4.05 -3.87
C GLU A 104 -1.03 3.16 -4.36
N CYS A 105 -1.32 2.09 -3.62
CA CYS A 105 -2.49 1.28 -3.84
C CYS A 105 -3.06 0.79 -2.51
N GLU A 106 -4.37 0.53 -2.54
CA GLU A 106 -5.12 0.04 -1.39
C GLU A 106 -5.37 -1.46 -1.48
N GLY A 107 -5.33 -2.11 -0.32
CA GLY A 107 -5.56 -3.56 -0.18
C GLY A 107 -4.28 -4.38 0.02
N HIS A 108 -4.47 -5.62 0.47
CA HIS A 108 -3.36 -6.53 0.72
C HIS A 108 -2.64 -6.86 -0.58
N ARG A 109 -1.31 -6.63 -0.59
CA ARG A 109 -0.40 -7.03 -1.66
C ARG A 109 -0.76 -6.46 -3.04
N CYS A 110 -1.51 -5.35 -3.08
CA CYS A 110 -1.94 -4.68 -4.31
C CYS A 110 -0.76 -4.22 -5.18
N ASN A 111 0.40 -3.98 -4.57
CA ASN A 111 1.60 -3.44 -5.22
C ASN A 111 2.40 -4.51 -6.00
N ILE A 112 1.76 -5.59 -6.46
CA ILE A 112 2.41 -6.69 -7.20
C ILE A 112 2.78 -6.27 -8.63
N GLU A 113 1.81 -5.73 -9.37
CA GLU A 113 1.91 -5.39 -10.79
C GLU A 113 1.93 -3.87 -11.03
N THR A 114 1.76 -3.06 -9.99
CA THR A 114 1.77 -1.59 -10.09
C THR A 114 3.14 -1.11 -10.59
N LYS A 115 3.18 -0.66 -11.84
CA LYS A 115 4.36 -0.03 -12.43
C LYS A 115 4.14 1.48 -12.44
N PRO A 116 4.88 2.25 -11.63
CA PRO A 116 4.79 3.69 -11.68
C PRO A 116 5.27 4.18 -13.05
N PRO A 117 4.78 5.33 -13.54
CA PRO A 117 5.22 5.89 -14.82
C PRO A 117 6.71 6.23 -14.80
N PHE A 118 7.24 6.64 -15.94
CA PHE A 118 8.57 7.27 -15.99
C PHE A 118 8.45 8.73 -15.56
N TYR A 119 9.58 9.33 -15.17
CA TYR A 119 9.61 10.69 -14.66
C TYR A 119 10.76 11.45 -15.29
N CYS A 120 10.46 12.63 -15.84
CA CYS A 120 11.47 13.58 -16.31
C CYS A 120 11.53 14.75 -15.33
N PHE A 121 12.71 15.00 -14.76
CA PHE A 121 12.92 16.03 -13.74
C PHE A 121 13.48 17.31 -14.35
N GLY A 122 12.74 18.40 -14.22
CA GLY A 122 13.09 19.74 -14.66
C GLY A 122 13.90 20.57 -13.65
N PHE A 123 14.13 21.83 -14.00
CA PHE A 123 14.75 22.83 -13.12
C PHE A 123 13.99 22.97 -11.79
N MET A 124 14.73 23.16 -10.70
CA MET A 124 14.21 23.32 -9.32
C MET A 124 13.28 22.20 -8.83
N GLY A 125 13.47 20.96 -9.30
CA GLY A 125 12.71 19.80 -8.80
C GLY A 125 11.30 19.68 -9.39
N SER A 126 10.95 20.49 -10.40
CA SER A 126 9.77 20.23 -11.23
C SER A 126 9.87 18.87 -11.90
N TYR A 127 8.75 18.19 -12.16
CA TYR A 127 8.79 16.90 -12.84
C TYR A 127 7.52 16.66 -13.67
N ASN A 128 7.66 15.81 -14.69
CA ASN A 128 6.55 15.34 -15.52
C ASN A 128 6.47 13.82 -15.51
N LYS A 129 5.25 13.27 -15.47
CA LYS A 129 4.98 11.84 -15.65
C LYS A 129 5.01 11.50 -17.13
N CYS A 130 5.72 10.44 -17.50
CA CYS A 130 6.00 10.04 -18.87
C CYS A 130 5.65 8.57 -19.11
N ASN A 131 5.27 8.25 -20.36
CA ASN A 131 5.00 6.89 -20.79
C ASN A 131 6.27 6.12 -21.18
N LYS A 132 7.34 6.84 -21.53
CA LYS A 132 8.64 6.31 -21.96
C LYS A 132 9.76 6.83 -21.05
N SER A 133 10.86 6.10 -20.99
CA SER A 133 12.05 6.46 -20.19
C SER A 133 12.86 7.62 -20.77
N ASP A 134 12.63 7.98 -22.03
CA ASP A 134 13.39 9.01 -22.72
C ASP A 134 12.93 10.41 -22.27
N CYS A 135 13.90 11.22 -21.82
CA CYS A 135 13.71 12.62 -21.49
C CYS A 135 14.52 13.50 -22.45
N TYR A 136 13.88 14.53 -23.00
CA TYR A 136 14.58 15.55 -23.79
C TYR A 136 14.87 16.78 -22.95
N ILE A 137 16.03 17.39 -23.17
CA ILE A 137 16.40 18.67 -22.57
C ILE A 137 16.10 19.77 -23.60
N ALA A 138 15.14 20.62 -23.30
CA ALA A 138 14.86 21.81 -24.09
C ALA A 138 15.55 23.02 -23.44
N LYS A 139 16.42 23.69 -24.21
CA LYS A 139 17.00 25.00 -23.86
C LYS A 139 16.06 26.08 -24.34
N ILE A 140 15.49 26.87 -23.42
CA ILE A 140 14.66 28.02 -23.79
C ILE A 140 15.52 29.29 -23.71
N GLU A 141 15.65 29.98 -24.85
CA GLU A 141 16.33 31.27 -24.94
C GLU A 141 15.31 32.40 -24.95
N LYS A 142 15.42 33.34 -24.01
CA LYS A 142 14.59 34.54 -23.99
C LYS A 142 15.18 35.55 -24.97
N LYS A 143 14.38 36.05 -25.92
CA LYS A 143 14.79 36.91 -27.06
C LYS A 143 15.63 38.17 -26.70
N ASN A 144 15.72 38.56 -25.43
CA ASN A 144 16.47 39.75 -24.98
C ASN A 144 17.56 39.39 -23.95
N GLY A 145 18.40 38.39 -24.22
CA GLY A 145 19.65 38.14 -23.49
C GLY A 145 19.52 37.66 -22.04
N GLY A 146 18.33 37.23 -21.61
CA GLY A 146 18.08 36.87 -20.21
C GLY A 146 17.78 35.38 -19.99
N VAL A 147 18.63 34.72 -19.21
CA VAL A 147 18.46 33.44 -18.50
C VAL A 147 18.05 32.22 -19.35
N PHE A 148 18.92 31.22 -19.39
CA PHE A 148 18.62 29.91 -19.96
C PHE A 148 17.93 29.01 -18.94
N PHE A 149 16.83 28.37 -19.33
CA PHE A 149 16.19 27.32 -18.54
C PHE A 149 16.28 26.00 -19.30
N TYR A 150 16.63 24.94 -18.58
CA TYR A 150 16.55 23.56 -19.07
C TYR A 150 15.27 22.93 -18.55
N ILE A 151 14.37 22.57 -19.46
CA ILE A 151 13.15 21.82 -19.14
C ILE A 151 13.32 20.40 -19.64
N PHE A 152 12.93 19.43 -18.82
CA PHE A 152 12.96 18.03 -19.18
C PHE A 152 11.55 17.60 -19.62
N ILE A 153 11.44 17.14 -20.86
CA ILE A 153 10.17 16.85 -21.53
C ILE A 153 10.08 15.35 -21.79
N CYS A 154 8.91 14.78 -21.50
CA CYS A 154 8.59 13.39 -21.82
C CYS A 154 8.57 13.16 -23.32
N ARG A 155 9.14 12.04 -23.77
CA ARG A 155 8.81 11.49 -25.08
C ARG A 155 7.43 10.81 -25.01
N PHE A 156 6.50 11.25 -25.85
CA PHE A 156 5.18 10.63 -25.99
C PHE A 156 5.22 9.50 -27.05
#